data_AF-A0A6A4Z5B7-F1
#
_entry.id   AF-A0A6A4Z5B7-F1
#
_cell.length_a   1.000
_cell.length_b   1.000
_cell.length_c   1.000
_cell.angle_alpha   90.00
_cell.angle_beta   90.00
_cell.angle_gamma   90.00
#
_symmetry.space_group_name_H-M   'P 1'
#
loop_
_entity.id
_entity.type
_entity.pdbx_description
1 polymer ?
#
loop_
_entity_poly.entity_id
_entity_poly.type
_entity_poly.pdbx_seq_one_letter_code
_entity_poly.pdbx_strand_id
1 'polypeptide(L)'
;FFNAIQALQHQKVTRCVDDLLAAVKDAFVDLDWKVLDKTFITLQKVMEEAFKFGGDNVYRLPHLKKDQAFKEARQVLRPNCDEDVCSALDAMDRRFEYEERVDALVDSLSNTLSVENSNIDEICGLVDAVNI
;
A
#
# COMPACT_ATOMS: atom_id res chain seq x y z
N PHE A 1 18.11 -0.91 3.96
CA PHE A 1 18.54 -2.30 3.69
C PHE A 1 19.60 -2.38 2.59
N PHE A 2 19.29 -2.11 1.32
CA PHE A 2 20.26 -2.19 0.21
C PHE A 2 21.52 -1.34 0.40
N ASN A 3 21.40 -0.11 0.87
CA ASN A 3 22.56 0.74 1.17
C ASN A 3 23.51 0.11 2.20
N ALA A 4 23.00 -0.69 3.14
CA ALA A 4 23.84 -1.39 4.12
C ALA A 4 24.60 -2.55 3.47
N ILE A 5 23.95 -3.28 2.56
CA ILE A 5 24.61 -4.32 1.74
C ILE A 5 25.71 -3.68 0.88
N GLN A 6 25.40 -2.56 0.20
CA GLN A 6 26.38 -1.83 -0.60
C GLN A 6 27.55 -1.34 0.25
N ALA A 7 27.29 -0.82 1.46
CA ALA A 7 28.34 -0.39 2.38
C ALA A 7 29.29 -1.53 2.80
N LEU A 8 28.78 -2.76 2.96
CA LEU A 8 29.60 -3.94 3.23
C LEU A 8 30.34 -4.42 1.96
N GLN A 9 29.65 -4.46 0.83
CA GLN A 9 30.24 -4.85 -0.45
C GLN A 9 31.39 -3.93 -0.86
N HIS A 10 31.29 -2.62 -0.62
CA HIS A 10 32.35 -1.65 -0.89
C HIS A 10 33.62 -1.84 -0.05
N GLN A 11 33.59 -2.65 1.01
CA GLN A 11 34.77 -2.99 1.80
C GLN A 11 35.62 -4.10 1.15
N LYS A 12 35.09 -4.76 0.10
CA LYS A 12 35.79 -5.80 -0.66
C LYS A 12 36.30 -5.25 -2.00
N VAL A 13 37.51 -5.64 -2.38
CA VAL A 13 38.09 -5.30 -3.69
C VAL A 13 37.52 -6.26 -4.73
N THR A 14 36.87 -5.72 -5.76
CA THR A 14 36.26 -6.49 -6.85
C THR A 14 36.90 -6.08 -8.17
N ARG A 15 37.43 -7.03 -8.96
CA ARG A 15 38.11 -6.74 -10.24
C ARG A 15 37.34 -7.20 -11.47
N CYS A 16 36.34 -8.06 -11.29
CA CYS A 16 35.42 -8.48 -12.33
C CYS A 16 33.99 -8.58 -11.79
N VAL A 17 33.05 -8.91 -12.68
CA VAL A 17 31.63 -9.08 -12.33
C VAL A 17 31.43 -10.24 -11.36
N ASP A 18 32.18 -11.34 -11.51
CA ASP A 18 32.07 -12.49 -10.61
C ASP A 18 32.51 -12.15 -9.18
N ASP A 19 33.60 -11.39 -9.03
CA ASP A 19 34.05 -10.88 -7.73
C ASP A 19 32.98 -9.99 -7.09
N LEU A 20 32.35 -9.12 -7.88
CA LEU A 20 31.28 -8.25 -7.40
C LEU A 20 30.07 -9.05 -6.93
N LEU A 21 29.66 -10.06 -7.70
CA LEU A 21 28.55 -10.93 -7.35
C LEU A 21 28.84 -11.69 -6.06
N ALA A 22 30.05 -12.23 -5.89
CA ALA A 22 30.49 -12.88 -4.67
C ALA A 22 30.46 -11.89 -3.48
N ALA A 23 31.00 -10.69 -3.65
CA ALA A 23 31.02 -9.67 -2.61
C ALA A 23 29.61 -9.23 -2.16
N VAL A 24 28.66 -9.09 -3.09
CA VAL A 24 27.25 -8.78 -2.77
C VAL A 24 26.59 -9.94 -2.02
N LYS A 25 26.80 -11.19 -2.46
CA LYS A 25 26.24 -12.38 -1.79
C LYS A 25 26.75 -12.49 -0.36
N ASP A 26 28.05 -12.35 -0.18
CA ASP A 26 28.65 -12.38 1.16
C ASP A 26 28.11 -11.22 2.01
N ALA A 27 28.06 -10.00 1.47
CA ALA A 27 27.52 -8.84 2.19
C ALA A 27 26.06 -9.04 2.62
N PHE A 28 25.24 -9.72 1.82
CA PHE A 28 23.88 -10.08 2.19
C PHE A 28 23.85 -11.10 3.35
N VAL A 29 24.70 -12.12 3.32
CA VAL A 29 24.81 -13.15 4.37
C VAL A 29 25.37 -12.57 5.68
N ASP A 30 26.37 -11.70 5.57
CA ASP A 30 27.08 -11.10 6.71
C ASP A 30 26.28 -9.97 7.38
N LEU A 31 25.29 -9.40 6.69
CA LEU A 31 24.50 -8.29 7.22
C LEU A 31 23.66 -8.76 8.42
N ASP A 32 23.86 -8.12 9.59
CA ASP A 32 23.07 -8.39 10.79
C ASP A 32 21.57 -8.24 10.49
N TRP A 33 20.79 -9.29 10.73
CA TRP A 33 19.34 -9.32 10.53
C TRP A 33 18.62 -8.16 11.22
N LYS A 34 19.19 -7.62 12.30
CA LYS A 34 18.66 -6.43 12.99
C LYS A 34 18.58 -5.20 12.09
N VAL A 35 19.40 -5.11 11.04
CA VAL A 35 19.33 -4.01 10.06
C VAL A 35 18.03 -4.10 9.26
N LEU A 36 17.65 -5.30 8.82
CA LEU A 36 16.38 -5.51 8.11
C LEU A 36 15.20 -5.21 9.03
N ASP A 37 15.25 -5.71 10.25
CA ASP A 37 14.20 -5.49 11.23
C ASP A 37 13.97 -4.00 11.56
N LYS A 38 15.05 -3.24 11.80
CA LYS A 38 14.99 -1.78 11.96
C LYS A 38 14.44 -1.07 10.71
N THR A 39 14.70 -1.63 9.52
CA THR A 39 14.18 -1.11 8.25
C THR A 39 12.65 -1.26 8.20
N PHE A 40 12.10 -2.42 8.58
CA PHE A 40 10.63 -2.61 8.64
C PHE A 40 9.97 -1.65 9.64
N ILE A 41 10.56 -1.46 10.81
CA ILE A 41 10.05 -0.49 11.79
C ILE A 41 10.09 0.94 11.23
N THR A 42 11.13 1.29 10.46
CA THR A 42 11.19 2.60 9.78
C THR A 42 10.07 2.70 8.74
N LEU A 43 9.86 1.66 7.95
CA LEU A 43 8.84 1.64 6.90
C LEU A 43 7.45 1.86 7.48
N GLN A 44 7.11 1.18 8.58
CA GLN A 44 5.83 1.40 9.26
C GLN A 44 5.63 2.88 9.63
N LYS A 45 6.64 3.53 10.23
CA LYS A 45 6.55 4.96 10.57
C LYS A 45 6.55 5.89 9.37
N VAL A 46 7.24 5.52 8.28
CA VAL A 46 7.15 6.24 7.01
C VAL A 46 5.71 6.22 6.48
N MET A 47 5.05 5.05 6.50
CA MET A 47 3.67 4.92 6.04
C MET A 47 2.71 5.72 6.92
N GLU A 48 2.85 5.64 8.25
CA GLU A 48 2.04 6.43 9.18
C GLU A 48 2.16 7.94 8.93
N GLU A 49 3.38 8.44 8.77
CA GLU A 49 3.59 9.87 8.50
C GLU A 49 3.07 10.26 7.11
N ALA A 50 3.30 9.45 6.07
CA ALA A 50 2.72 9.71 4.75
C ALA A 50 1.18 9.79 4.81
N PHE A 51 0.52 8.91 5.56
CA PHE A 51 -0.94 8.96 5.74
C PHE A 51 -1.40 10.26 6.41
N LYS A 52 -0.70 10.70 7.46
CA LYS A 52 -1.02 11.95 8.18
C LYS A 52 -0.90 13.18 7.28
N PHE A 53 -0.02 13.15 6.28
CA PHE A 53 0.22 14.25 5.35
C PHE A 53 -0.37 14.02 3.95
N GLY A 54 -1.44 13.21 3.84
CA GLY A 54 -2.18 13.05 2.58
C GLY A 54 -1.35 12.44 1.44
N GLY A 55 -0.36 11.61 1.79
CA GLY A 55 0.55 10.96 0.85
C GLY A 55 1.80 11.78 0.49
N ASP A 56 2.00 12.96 1.09
CA ASP A 56 3.22 13.74 0.89
C ASP A 56 4.43 13.06 1.58
N ASN A 57 5.64 13.38 1.13
CA ASN A 57 6.91 12.92 1.68
C ASN A 57 7.61 13.97 2.55
N VAL A 58 7.04 15.18 2.67
CA VAL A 58 7.58 16.28 3.48
C VAL A 58 7.13 16.14 4.94
N TYR A 59 7.60 15.07 5.58
CA TYR A 59 7.37 14.81 7.01
C TYR A 59 8.68 14.54 7.74
N ARG A 60 8.68 14.79 9.06
CA ARG A 60 9.82 14.43 9.92
C ARG A 60 9.58 13.04 10.49
N LEU A 61 10.40 12.08 10.08
CA LEU A 61 10.33 10.74 10.62
C LEU A 61 10.71 10.70 12.12
N PRO A 62 9.89 10.11 13.00
CA PRO A 62 10.20 10.04 14.43
C PRO A 62 11.38 9.10 14.73
N HIS A 63 12.27 9.55 15.63
CA HIS A 63 13.41 8.75 16.08
C HIS A 63 13.03 7.79 17.21
N LEU A 64 12.74 6.53 16.87
CA LEU A 64 12.30 5.49 17.82
C LEU A 64 13.40 4.88 18.71
N LYS A 65 14.64 5.42 18.69
CA LYS A 65 15.78 4.91 19.48
C LYS A 65 15.92 3.37 19.47
N LYS A 66 15.72 2.76 18.30
CA LYS A 66 15.53 1.30 18.11
C LYS A 66 16.65 0.47 18.76
N ASP A 67 17.88 0.96 18.67
CA ASP A 67 19.06 0.31 19.22
C ASP A 67 19.06 0.30 20.75
N GLN A 68 18.60 1.40 21.34
CA GLN A 68 18.45 1.52 22.79
C GLN A 68 17.34 0.59 23.28
N ALA A 69 16.16 0.63 22.62
CA ALA A 69 15.04 -0.23 22.94
C ALA A 69 15.42 -1.72 22.88
N PHE A 70 16.16 -2.13 21.84
CA PHE A 70 16.65 -3.50 21.73
C PHE A 70 17.63 -3.87 22.85
N LYS A 71 18.53 -2.95 23.26
CA LYS A 71 19.48 -3.23 24.35
C LYS A 71 18.79 -3.41 25.70
N GLU A 72 17.77 -2.59 25.97
CA GLU A 72 17.05 -2.60 27.25
C GLU A 72 16.11 -3.79 27.38
N ALA A 73 15.27 -4.02 26.36
CA ALA A 73 14.27 -5.09 26.39
C ALA A 73 14.81 -6.44 25.90
N ARG A 74 15.98 -6.45 25.25
CA ARG A 74 16.55 -7.61 24.52
C ARG A 74 15.57 -8.20 23.51
N GLN A 75 14.67 -7.36 23.01
CA GLN A 75 13.59 -7.71 22.11
C GLN A 75 13.50 -6.66 21.01
N VAL A 76 13.03 -7.11 19.85
CA VAL A 76 12.68 -6.23 18.74
C VAL A 76 11.51 -5.33 19.12
N LEU A 77 11.65 -4.03 18.82
CA LEU A 77 10.55 -3.08 18.94
C LEU A 77 9.46 -3.40 17.90
N ARG A 78 8.23 -3.62 18.37
CA ARG A 78 7.04 -3.78 17.53
C ARG A 78 6.04 -2.69 17.92
N PRO A 79 6.18 -1.48 17.35
CA PRO A 79 5.28 -0.39 17.71
C PRO A 79 3.89 -0.64 17.12
N ASN A 80 2.85 -0.33 17.87
CA ASN A 80 1.51 -0.25 17.29
C ASN A 80 1.45 0.88 16.26
N CYS A 81 0.51 0.74 15.32
CA CYS A 81 0.15 1.82 14.42
C CYS A 81 -0.47 2.96 15.22
N ASP A 82 -0.29 4.18 14.71
CA ASP A 82 -0.95 5.36 15.23
C ASP A 82 -2.47 5.23 15.09
N GLU A 83 -3.21 5.56 16.15
CA GLU A 83 -4.66 5.36 16.23
C GLU A 83 -5.42 6.21 15.20
N ASP A 84 -4.95 7.43 14.94
CA ASP A 84 -5.57 8.33 13.96
C ASP A 84 -5.37 7.78 12.53
N VAL A 85 -4.21 7.16 12.27
CA VAL A 85 -3.92 6.50 11.00
C VAL A 85 -4.80 5.26 10.82
N CYS A 86 -4.96 4.43 11.86
CA CYS A 86 -5.88 3.29 11.83
C CYS A 86 -7.32 3.72 11.58
N SER A 87 -7.79 4.75 12.29
CA SER A 87 -9.13 5.30 12.12
C SER A 87 -9.35 5.84 10.69
N ALA A 88 -8.34 6.50 10.12
CA ALA A 88 -8.40 6.99 8.75
C ALA A 88 -8.46 5.83 7.74
N LEU A 89 -7.65 4.78 7.92
CA LEU A 89 -7.68 3.56 7.10
C LEU A 89 -9.08 2.93 7.11
N ASP A 90 -9.64 2.69 8.30
CA ASP A 90 -10.98 2.13 8.44
C ASP A 90 -12.04 3.01 7.77
N ALA A 91 -11.87 4.34 7.79
CA ALA A 91 -12.78 5.26 7.12
C ALA A 91 -12.65 5.20 5.59
N MET A 92 -11.45 5.01 5.06
CA MET A 92 -11.21 4.81 3.62
C MET A 92 -11.76 3.48 3.14
N ASP A 93 -11.55 2.39 3.88
CA ASP A 93 -12.09 1.08 3.53
C ASP A 93 -13.62 1.12 3.44
N ARG A 94 -14.29 1.76 4.41
CA ARG A 94 -15.74 1.99 4.36
C ARG A 94 -16.18 2.82 3.16
N ARG A 95 -15.36 3.76 2.69
CA ARG A 95 -15.67 4.56 1.49
C ARG A 95 -15.57 3.72 0.22
N PHE A 96 -14.54 2.88 0.10
CA PHE A 96 -14.42 1.96 -1.03
C PHE A 96 -15.62 1.01 -1.11
N GLU A 97 -16.03 0.42 0.02
CA GLU A 97 -17.24 -0.42 0.06
C GLU A 97 -18.51 0.35 -0.34
N TYR A 98 -18.60 1.62 0.04
CA TYR A 98 -19.75 2.46 -0.31
C TYR A 98 -19.76 2.77 -1.81
N GLU A 99 -18.62 3.14 -2.39
CA GLU A 99 -18.46 3.38 -3.83
C GLU A 99 -18.83 2.14 -4.65
N GLU A 100 -18.35 0.95 -4.27
CA GLU A 100 -18.71 -0.31 -4.92
C GLU A 100 -20.23 -0.57 -4.89
N ARG A 101 -20.88 -0.28 -3.75
CA ARG A 101 -22.35 -0.41 -3.64
C ARG A 101 -23.09 0.60 -4.50
N VAL A 102 -22.58 1.83 -4.61
CA VAL A 102 -23.15 2.86 -5.48
C VAL A 102 -23.04 2.43 -6.95
N ASP A 103 -21.88 1.93 -7.38
CA ASP A 103 -21.68 1.44 -8.74
C ASP A 103 -22.64 0.28 -9.06
N ALA A 104 -22.80 -0.69 -8.16
CA ALA A 104 -23.74 -1.78 -8.33
C ALA A 104 -25.20 -1.31 -8.46
N LEU A 105 -25.60 -0.27 -7.70
CA LEU A 105 -26.93 0.32 -7.82
C LEU A 105 -27.13 1.04 -9.16
N VAL A 106 -26.11 1.77 -9.63
CA VAL A 106 -26.13 2.46 -10.93
C VAL A 106 -26.29 1.45 -12.07
N ASP A 107 -25.57 0.33 -12.02
CA ASP A 107 -25.68 -0.75 -13.01
C ASP A 107 -27.08 -1.39 -12.99
N SER A 108 -27.63 -1.67 -11.81
CA SER A 108 -28.99 -2.22 -11.67
C SER A 108 -30.06 -1.28 -12.23
N LEU A 109 -29.93 0.03 -11.97
CA LEU A 109 -30.87 1.02 -12.49
C LEU A 109 -30.77 1.15 -14.01
N SER A 110 -29.56 1.18 -14.55
CA SER A 110 -29.30 1.23 -15.99
C SER A 110 -29.89 0.03 -16.73
N ASN A 111 -29.77 -1.16 -16.15
CA ASN A 111 -30.38 -2.38 -16.70
C ASN A 111 -31.91 -2.30 -16.66
N THR A 112 -32.49 -1.79 -15.57
CA THR A 112 -33.96 -1.70 -15.42
C THR A 112 -34.57 -0.69 -16.39
N LEU A 113 -33.99 0.50 -16.52
CA LEU A 113 -34.45 1.53 -17.46
C LEU A 113 -34.30 1.10 -18.92
N SER A 114 -33.27 0.31 -19.23
CA SER A 114 -33.09 -0.26 -20.57
C SER A 114 -34.21 -1.25 -20.90
N VAL A 115 -34.63 -2.08 -19.95
CA VAL A 115 -35.75 -3.02 -20.10
C VAL A 115 -37.09 -2.28 -20.26
N GLU A 116 -37.33 -1.21 -19.49
CA GLU A 116 -38.56 -0.42 -19.60
C GLU A 116 -38.67 0.36 -20.92
N ASN A 117 -37.57 0.95 -21.40
CA ASN A 117 -37.56 1.65 -22.69
C ASN A 117 -37.81 0.70 -23.88
N SER A 118 -37.31 -0.54 -23.81
CA SER A 118 -37.57 -1.57 -24.82
C SER A 118 -39.07 -1.83 -25.01
N ASN A 119 -39.82 -1.86 -23.90
CA ASN A 119 -41.26 -2.06 -23.92
C ASN A 119 -42.02 -0.83 -24.45
N ILE A 120 -41.50 0.39 -24.20
CA ILE A 120 -42.08 1.63 -24.74
C ILE A 120 -41.93 1.67 -26.26
N ASP A 121 -40.78 1.28 -26.80
CA ASP A 121 -40.54 1.23 -28.24
C ASP A 121 -41.44 0.19 -28.93
N GLU A 122 -41.65 -0.99 -28.32
CA GLU A 122 -42.62 -1.99 -28.81
C GLU A 122 -44.07 -1.48 -28.79
N ILE A 123 -44.47 -0.80 -27.71
CA ILE A 123 -45.81 -0.22 -27.58
C ILE A 123 -46.02 0.90 -28.60
N CYS A 124 -45.02 1.76 -28.83
CA CYS A 124 -45.09 2.81 -29.84
C CYS A 124 -45.26 2.22 -31.24
N GLY A 125 -44.51 1.17 -31.57
CA GLY A 125 -44.66 0.46 -32.85
C GLY A 125 -46.03 -0.21 -33.03
N LEU A 126 -46.62 -0.75 -31.95
CA LEU A 126 -47.97 -1.31 -31.96
C LEU A 126 -49.05 -0.23 -32.14
N VAL A 127 -48.90 0.93 -31.51
CA VAL A 127 -49.82 2.07 -31.66
C VAL A 127 -49.80 2.60 -33.09
N ASP A 128 -48.63 2.71 -33.72
CA ASP A 128 -48.49 3.13 -35.12
C ASP A 128 -49.12 2.11 -36.09
N ALA A 129 -49.06 0.82 -35.79
CA ALA A 129 -49.66 -0.24 -36.60
C ALA A 129 -51.20 -0.30 -36.53
N VAL A 130 -51.80 0.20 -35.44
CA VAL A 130 -53.26 0.21 -35.22
C VAL A 130 -53.91 1.50 -35.74
N ASN A 131 -53.14 2.55 -36.01
CA ASN A 131 -53.64 3.86 -36.45
C ASN A 131 -53.91 3.98 -37.97
N ILE A 132 -54.32 2.87 -38.62
CA ILE A 132 -54.74 2.80 -40.04
C ILE A 132 -56.27 2.86 -40.14
#